data_AF-A0A1H7P4E6-F1
#
_entry.id   AF-A0A1H7P4E6-F1
#
_cell.length_a   1.000
_cell.length_b   1.000
_cell.length_c   1.000
_cell.angle_alpha   90.00
_cell.angle_beta   90.00
_cell.angle_gamma   90.00
#
_symmetry.space_group_name_H-M   'P 1'
#
loop_
_entity.id
_entity.type
_entity.pdbx_description
1 polymer ?
#
loop_
_entity_poly.entity_id
_entity_poly.type
_entity_poly.pdbx_seq_one_letter_code
_entity_poly.pdbx_strand_id
1 'polypeptide(L)'
;MRWEVLIKAVWVVVFALIALLTGCTLVEYQGSAWIYLLFTALSTALLFFGFGRGAIFFDAFIGVLLWIGFWLKFSVRTALSEGRFNISVGNFDGGAASLDKALLVVCCAFAAILLGRLVRQRWGFSYPLSMPKIGYAGIFAFYRRFRGTLLCTFVVAVVLVCAANAWFGFYQRGQVARVILPLGLNGVFSWLLMFGMASVSALILRFEFELNRERYWVAISLAMLEAALSNISLWSRGMILNGSSLLYGAVAQFKRSEMRLRLGLASIALVAFVGFFVVSVVSVNWLRANAFYSGYSQAEVGQAVVEQTSILFLDRWVGIEGVMSVVGSNKTGWDTFAQALGERFDTSANSFYDRNFVESAYDNTRDGDLHFVSLPGFIAFLFYPGSYLFLFCAVLAFSMLAAGIEYLVYRLGGQNLVFCALIAQVVAFRYTSFGYVPMQSYLLFGSILLNVLILYFSDRLLRFFYRP
;
A
#
# COMPACT_ATOMS: atom_id res chain seq x y z
N MET A 1 -0.49 -9.04 28.66
CA MET A 1 0.07 -7.67 28.48
C MET A 1 -1.04 -6.70 28.09
N ARG A 2 -1.11 -5.49 28.69
CA ARG A 2 -2.06 -4.44 28.27
C ARG A 2 -1.61 -3.83 26.95
N TRP A 3 -2.55 -3.53 26.05
CA TRP A 3 -2.24 -2.89 24.75
C TRP A 3 -1.45 -1.59 24.92
N GLU A 4 -1.80 -0.77 25.91
CA GLU A 4 -1.16 0.52 26.15
C GLU A 4 0.32 0.40 26.50
N VAL A 5 0.70 -0.63 27.27
CA VAL A 5 2.09 -0.86 27.67
C VAL A 5 2.93 -1.25 26.45
N LEU A 6 2.43 -2.18 25.64
CA LEU A 6 3.10 -2.60 24.40
C LEU A 6 3.28 -1.42 23.45
N ILE A 7 2.20 -0.65 23.20
CA ILE A 7 2.25 0.48 22.27
C ILE A 7 3.25 1.54 22.74
N LYS A 8 3.27 1.87 24.04
CA LYS A 8 4.25 2.81 24.59
C LYS A 8 5.68 2.29 24.41
N ALA A 9 5.94 1.02 24.73
CA ALA A 9 7.26 0.42 24.58
C ALA A 9 7.74 0.45 23.11
N VAL A 10 6.88 0.10 22.16
CA VAL A 10 7.18 0.17 20.72
C VAL A 10 7.52 1.60 20.31
N TRP A 11 6.74 2.60 20.72
CA TRP A 11 7.03 4.00 20.37
C TRP A 11 8.33 4.50 20.98
N VAL A 12 8.67 4.12 22.21
CA VAL A 12 9.96 4.48 22.82
C VAL A 12 11.12 3.94 21.98
N VAL A 13 11.05 2.67 21.55
CA VAL A 13 12.06 2.08 20.67
C VAL A 13 12.12 2.80 19.32
N VAL A 14 10.98 3.08 18.69
CA VAL A 14 10.92 3.79 17.41
C VAL A 14 11.52 5.19 17.52
N PHE A 15 11.19 5.97 18.56
CA PHE A 15 11.76 7.30 18.76
C PHE A 15 13.26 7.26 19.06
N ALA A 16 13.73 6.27 19.81
CA ALA A 16 15.16 6.09 20.06
C ALA A 16 15.93 5.79 18.76
N LEU A 17 15.39 4.93 17.90
CA LEU A 17 15.97 4.64 16.59
C LEU A 17 15.95 5.86 15.66
N ILE A 18 14.85 6.63 15.68
CA ILE A 18 14.75 7.89 14.92
C ILE A 18 15.82 8.87 15.39
N ALA A 19 15.96 9.08 16.70
CA ALA A 19 16.95 10.00 17.25
C ALA A 19 18.38 9.58 16.89
N LEU A 20 18.71 8.29 17.03
CA LEU A 20 20.01 7.74 16.66
C LEU A 20 20.33 8.00 15.17
N LEU A 21 19.42 7.61 14.28
CA LEU A 21 19.65 7.75 12.84
C LEU A 21 19.67 9.23 12.40
N THR A 22 18.87 10.08 13.04
CA THR A 22 18.90 11.54 12.82
C THR A 22 20.28 12.10 13.17
N GLY A 23 20.86 11.67 14.29
CA GLY A 23 22.21 12.07 14.70
C GLY A 23 23.26 11.66 13.67
N CYS A 24 23.23 10.40 13.20
CA CYS A 24 24.13 9.94 12.15
C CYS A 24 23.95 10.72 10.83
N THR A 25 22.70 10.98 10.43
CA THR A 25 22.41 11.68 9.18
C THR A 25 22.85 13.13 9.23
N LEU A 26 22.71 13.82 10.37
CA LEU A 26 23.13 15.22 10.53
C LEU A 26 24.63 15.43 10.35
N VAL A 27 25.46 14.41 10.63
CA VAL A 27 26.91 14.48 10.42
C VAL A 27 27.25 14.49 8.92
N GLU A 28 26.52 13.71 8.13
CA GLU A 28 26.77 13.53 6.69
C GLU A 28 25.96 14.50 5.80
N TYR A 29 24.89 15.09 6.33
CA TYR A 29 23.98 15.94 5.56
C TYR A 29 24.65 17.27 5.18
N GLN A 30 24.83 17.49 3.87
CA GLN A 30 25.53 18.67 3.33
C GLN A 30 24.66 19.93 3.26
N GLY A 31 23.34 19.80 3.38
CA GLY A 31 22.40 20.92 3.36
C GLY A 31 22.25 21.61 4.71
N SER A 32 21.18 22.39 4.87
CA SER A 32 20.89 23.07 6.12
C SER A 32 20.32 22.12 7.18
N ALA A 33 20.99 22.03 8.33
CA ALA A 33 20.57 21.16 9.44
C ALA A 33 19.12 21.39 9.89
N TRP A 34 18.64 22.65 9.89
CA TRP A 34 17.25 22.94 10.29
C TRP A 34 16.23 22.38 9.30
N ILE A 35 16.57 22.30 8.01
CA ILE A 35 15.68 21.74 6.98
C ILE A 35 15.56 20.24 7.18
N TYR A 36 16.67 19.54 7.42
CA TYR A 36 16.64 18.11 7.74
C TYR A 36 15.91 17.83 9.06
N LEU A 37 16.07 18.67 10.08
CA LEU A 37 15.33 18.55 11.34
C LEU A 37 13.82 18.79 11.14
N LEU A 38 13.42 19.78 10.33
CA LEU A 38 12.02 20.00 9.97
C LEU A 38 11.44 18.80 9.22
N PHE A 39 12.18 18.28 8.24
CA PHE A 39 11.81 17.07 7.51
C PHE A 39 11.62 15.88 8.44
N THR A 40 12.56 15.67 9.37
CA THR A 40 12.48 14.62 10.39
C THR A 40 11.27 14.80 11.30
N ALA A 41 11.03 16.03 11.78
CA ALA A 41 9.91 16.34 12.66
C ALA A 41 8.55 16.09 11.97
N LEU A 42 8.37 16.57 10.74
CA LEU A 42 7.12 16.38 9.98
C LEU A 42 6.89 14.92 9.60
N SER A 43 7.94 14.21 9.16
CA SER A 43 7.86 12.78 8.83
C SER A 43 7.48 11.95 10.06
N THR A 44 8.11 12.24 11.19
CA THR A 44 7.84 11.55 12.46
C THR A 44 6.46 11.89 12.99
N ALA A 45 6.02 13.15 12.87
CA ALA A 45 4.67 13.56 13.23
C ALA A 45 3.63 12.82 12.38
N LEU A 46 3.86 12.70 11.06
CA LEU A 46 2.97 11.97 10.17
C LEU A 46 2.84 10.49 10.58
N LEU A 47 3.96 9.82 10.85
CA LEU A 47 3.98 8.44 11.33
C LEU A 47 3.26 8.30 12.69
N PHE A 48 3.62 9.12 13.67
CA PHE A 48 3.08 9.04 15.03
C PHE A 48 1.58 9.33 15.09
N PHE A 49 1.14 10.42 14.44
CA PHE A 49 -0.26 10.81 14.42
C PHE A 49 -1.15 9.90 13.57
N GLY A 50 -0.56 9.11 12.66
CA GLY A 50 -1.23 8.04 11.92
C GLY A 50 -1.78 6.92 12.81
N PHE A 51 -1.22 6.72 14.01
CA PHE A 51 -1.72 5.73 14.99
C PHE A 51 -2.33 6.37 16.24
N GLY A 52 -2.45 7.70 16.26
CA GLY A 52 -2.90 8.50 17.39
C GLY A 52 -4.42 8.51 17.58
N ARG A 53 -4.88 9.29 18.58
CA ARG A 53 -6.31 9.52 18.79
C ARG A 53 -6.91 10.25 17.58
N GLY A 54 -8.08 9.79 17.13
CA GLY A 54 -8.79 10.35 15.98
C GLY A 54 -8.19 9.97 14.62
N ALA A 55 -7.18 9.10 14.57
CA ALA A 55 -6.65 8.57 13.33
C ALA A 55 -7.64 7.61 12.65
N ILE A 56 -7.66 7.65 11.32
CA ILE A 56 -8.30 6.65 10.47
C ILE A 56 -7.23 5.72 9.88
N PHE A 57 -7.62 4.60 9.27
CA PHE A 57 -6.65 3.63 8.73
C PHE A 57 -5.81 4.25 7.62
N PHE A 58 -6.36 5.15 6.81
CA PHE A 58 -5.61 5.85 5.77
C PHE A 58 -4.44 6.64 6.36
N ASP A 59 -4.63 7.35 7.48
CA ASP A 59 -3.55 8.10 8.14
C ASP A 59 -2.39 7.19 8.54
N ALA A 60 -2.71 5.99 9.04
CA ALA A 60 -1.71 4.99 9.43
C ALA A 60 -0.94 4.47 8.21
N PHE A 61 -1.64 4.04 7.15
CA PHE A 61 -0.98 3.48 5.97
C PHE A 61 -0.18 4.52 5.20
N ILE A 62 -0.75 5.70 4.96
CA ILE A 62 -0.03 6.77 4.25
C ILE A 62 1.17 7.25 5.07
N GLY A 63 1.03 7.33 6.41
CA GLY A 63 2.12 7.71 7.29
C GLY A 63 3.27 6.70 7.29
N VAL A 64 2.98 5.39 7.37
CA VAL A 64 4.01 4.34 7.28
C VAL A 64 4.68 4.34 5.90
N LEU A 65 3.90 4.35 4.81
CA LEU A 65 4.45 4.25 3.46
C LEU A 65 5.33 5.47 3.13
N LEU A 66 4.90 6.68 3.50
CA LEU A 66 5.69 7.88 3.26
C LEU A 66 6.88 7.99 4.22
N TRP A 67 6.76 7.56 5.48
CA TRP A 67 7.90 7.55 6.39
C TRP A 67 9.00 6.59 5.91
N ILE A 68 8.64 5.39 5.44
CA ILE A 68 9.61 4.44 4.88
C ILE A 68 10.21 4.97 3.57
N GLY A 69 9.36 5.36 2.61
CA GLY A 69 9.79 5.79 1.27
C GLY A 69 10.58 7.08 1.26
N PHE A 70 10.32 8.01 2.19
CA PHE A 70 10.99 9.30 2.25
C PHE A 70 12.01 9.35 3.39
N TRP A 71 11.55 9.41 4.65
CA TRP A 71 12.44 9.71 5.78
C TRP A 71 13.46 8.61 6.06
N LEU A 72 13.00 7.36 6.21
CA LEU A 72 13.89 6.25 6.52
C LEU A 72 14.88 6.03 5.38
N LYS A 73 14.39 6.00 4.14
CA LYS A 73 15.23 5.84 2.97
C LYS A 73 16.27 6.95 2.85
N PHE A 74 15.85 8.20 2.89
CA PHE A 74 16.76 9.33 2.78
C PHE A 74 17.83 9.31 3.89
N SER A 75 17.42 9.07 5.13
CA SER A 75 18.31 9.09 6.29
C SER A 75 19.29 7.93 6.27
N VAL A 76 18.85 6.71 5.93
CA VAL A 76 19.74 5.56 5.77
C VAL A 76 20.73 5.77 4.64
N ARG A 77 20.29 6.25 3.47
CA ARG A 77 21.20 6.46 2.32
C ARG A 77 22.23 7.55 2.59
N THR A 78 21.81 8.64 3.23
CA THR A 78 22.73 9.72 3.61
C THR A 78 23.72 9.26 4.68
N ALA A 79 23.25 8.63 5.75
CA ALA A 79 24.10 8.25 6.88
C ALA A 79 25.01 7.04 6.60
N LEU A 80 24.56 6.07 5.80
CA LEU A 80 25.21 4.75 5.67
C LEU A 80 25.61 4.38 4.25
N SER A 81 25.34 5.22 3.25
CA SER A 81 25.60 4.91 1.84
C SER A 81 26.17 6.09 1.06
N GLU A 82 26.85 7.03 1.73
CA GLU A 82 27.45 8.23 1.11
C GLU A 82 26.43 9.04 0.28
N GLY A 83 25.15 9.00 0.64
CA GLY A 83 24.07 9.66 -0.11
C GLY A 83 23.69 8.97 -1.44
N ARG A 84 24.21 7.77 -1.73
CA ARG A 84 23.90 7.05 -2.98
C ARG A 84 22.60 6.27 -2.89
N PHE A 85 21.73 6.49 -3.88
CA PHE A 85 20.45 5.79 -4.03
C PHE A 85 20.57 4.65 -5.04
N ASN A 86 19.91 3.53 -4.75
CA ASN A 86 19.88 2.38 -5.67
C ASN A 86 18.92 2.58 -6.86
N ILE A 87 17.94 3.47 -6.70
CA ILE A 87 17.01 3.84 -7.77
C ILE A 87 17.48 5.16 -8.37
N SER A 88 17.42 5.28 -9.70
CA SER A 88 17.84 6.49 -10.41
C SER A 88 17.13 7.73 -9.87
N VAL A 89 17.93 8.74 -9.53
CA VAL A 89 17.49 10.08 -9.15
C VAL A 89 17.58 11.06 -10.32
N GLY A 90 17.80 10.56 -11.54
CA GLY A 90 17.94 11.39 -12.73
C GLY A 90 19.12 12.35 -12.66
N ASN A 91 18.91 13.59 -13.11
CA ASN A 91 19.91 14.64 -13.15
C ASN A 91 20.15 15.34 -11.79
N PHE A 92 19.75 14.72 -10.67
CA PHE A 92 19.97 15.31 -9.35
C PHE A 92 21.46 15.36 -9.01
N ASP A 93 21.96 16.56 -8.70
CA ASP A 93 23.40 16.84 -8.53
C ASP A 93 23.95 16.48 -7.14
N GLY A 94 23.09 16.15 -6.17
CA GLY A 94 23.50 15.87 -4.80
C GLY A 94 23.95 17.09 -4.00
N GLY A 95 23.87 18.30 -4.58
CA GLY A 95 24.33 19.53 -3.95
C GLY A 95 23.47 19.94 -2.75
N ALA A 96 24.07 20.66 -1.80
CA ALA A 96 23.40 21.15 -0.58
C ALA A 96 22.06 21.86 -0.86
N ALA A 97 22.03 22.77 -1.84
CA ALA A 97 20.83 23.50 -2.21
C ALA A 97 19.74 22.60 -2.82
N SER A 98 20.13 21.61 -3.63
CA SER A 98 19.21 20.64 -4.25
C SER A 98 18.63 19.68 -3.22
N LEU A 99 19.44 19.23 -2.26
CA LEU A 99 19.01 18.44 -1.10
C LEU A 99 17.98 19.21 -0.27
N ASP A 100 18.30 20.45 0.10
CA ASP A 100 17.40 21.31 0.86
C ASP A 100 16.07 21.53 0.12
N LYS A 101 16.12 21.80 -1.19
CA LYS A 101 14.93 21.96 -2.02
C LYS A 101 14.08 20.68 -2.05
N ALA A 102 14.70 19.52 -2.22
CA ALA A 102 13.97 18.23 -2.20
C ALA A 102 13.28 17.99 -0.85
N LEU A 103 13.97 18.24 0.27
CA LEU A 103 13.38 18.10 1.59
C LEU A 103 12.26 19.11 1.83
N LEU A 104 12.40 20.36 1.40
CA LEU A 104 11.34 21.39 1.52
C LEU A 104 10.08 21.02 0.73
N VAL A 105 10.22 20.44 -0.47
CA VAL A 105 9.08 19.91 -1.26
C VAL A 105 8.33 18.85 -0.46
N VAL A 106 9.05 17.92 0.17
CA VAL A 106 8.44 16.87 0.98
C VAL A 106 7.82 17.43 2.26
N CYS A 107 8.47 18.37 2.93
CA CYS A 107 7.93 19.08 4.09
C CYS A 107 6.60 19.77 3.75
N CYS A 108 6.51 20.44 2.59
CA CYS A 108 5.29 21.08 2.11
C CYS A 108 4.15 20.07 1.96
N ALA A 109 4.40 18.92 1.33
CA ALA A 109 3.42 17.86 1.19
C ALA A 109 3.02 17.24 2.55
N PHE A 110 3.97 16.98 3.45
CA PHE A 110 3.67 16.38 4.76
C PHE A 110 2.88 17.34 5.65
N ALA A 111 3.16 18.63 5.59
CA ALA A 111 2.36 19.66 6.26
C ALA A 111 0.91 19.65 5.75
N ALA A 112 0.70 19.52 4.43
CA ALA A 112 -0.64 19.42 3.85
C ALA A 112 -1.40 18.16 4.33
N ILE A 113 -0.75 17.00 4.41
CA ILE A 113 -1.36 15.76 4.92
C ILE A 113 -1.75 15.91 6.40
N LEU A 114 -0.83 16.45 7.21
CA LEU A 114 -1.08 16.71 8.63
C LEU A 114 -2.23 17.70 8.84
N LEU A 115 -2.31 18.75 8.02
CA LEU A 115 -3.43 19.68 8.04
C LEU A 115 -4.75 18.98 7.66
N GLY A 116 -4.76 18.18 6.59
CA GLY A 116 -5.94 17.40 6.18
C GLY A 116 -6.44 16.50 7.30
N ARG A 117 -5.52 15.83 8.01
CA ARG A 117 -5.84 15.04 9.21
C ARG A 117 -6.48 15.90 10.30
N LEU A 118 -5.91 17.07 10.62
CA LEU A 118 -6.44 17.97 11.67
C LEU A 118 -7.85 18.47 11.32
N VAL A 119 -8.05 18.92 10.08
CA VAL A 119 -9.35 19.37 9.55
C VAL A 119 -10.38 18.23 9.65
N ARG A 120 -10.04 17.04 9.15
CA ARG A 120 -10.88 15.84 9.23
C ARG A 120 -11.21 15.46 10.68
N GLN A 121 -10.22 15.47 11.57
CA GLN A 121 -10.43 15.08 12.96
C GLN A 121 -11.36 16.07 13.68
N ARG A 122 -11.26 17.36 13.36
CA ARG A 122 -12.05 18.41 14.03
C ARG A 122 -13.50 18.48 13.53
N TRP A 123 -13.70 18.38 12.21
CA TRP A 123 -15.00 18.66 11.58
C TRP A 123 -15.56 17.49 10.76
N GLY A 124 -14.82 16.39 10.64
CA GLY A 124 -15.17 15.26 9.80
C GLY A 124 -15.26 13.95 10.56
N PHE A 125 -14.70 12.91 9.94
CA PHE A 125 -14.86 11.52 10.39
C PHE A 125 -13.73 11.07 11.31
N SER A 126 -14.08 10.40 12.41
CA SER A 126 -13.19 9.54 13.19
C SER A 126 -13.95 8.27 13.60
N TYR A 127 -13.23 7.16 13.76
CA TYR A 127 -13.85 5.92 14.25
C TYR A 127 -14.38 6.05 15.68
N PRO A 128 -15.48 5.37 16.02
CA PRO A 128 -15.92 5.27 17.41
C PRO A 128 -14.89 4.53 18.28
N LEU A 129 -14.88 4.86 19.56
CA LEU A 129 -14.03 4.23 20.57
C LEU A 129 -14.51 2.83 20.93
N SER A 130 -15.83 2.60 20.98
CA SER A 130 -16.43 1.30 21.22
C SER A 130 -16.48 0.46 19.95
N MET A 131 -16.52 -0.86 20.12
CA MET A 131 -16.66 -1.80 19.00
C MET A 131 -18.03 -1.61 18.32
N PRO A 132 -18.08 -1.34 17.00
CA PRO A 132 -19.35 -1.24 16.29
C PRO A 132 -20.13 -2.56 16.30
N LYS A 133 -21.46 -2.47 16.33
CA LYS A 133 -22.33 -3.64 16.10
C LYS A 133 -22.15 -4.15 14.66
N ILE A 134 -22.55 -5.40 14.40
CA ILE A 134 -22.52 -5.93 13.03
C ILE A 134 -23.50 -5.14 12.16
N GLY A 135 -22.97 -4.39 11.19
CA GLY A 135 -23.78 -3.61 10.25
C GLY A 135 -24.36 -4.45 9.12
N TYR A 136 -23.67 -5.52 8.68
CA TYR A 136 -24.14 -6.45 7.65
C TYR A 136 -24.92 -7.63 8.23
N ALA A 137 -26.13 -7.33 8.73
CA ALA A 137 -26.97 -8.32 9.40
C ALA A 137 -27.41 -9.48 8.49
N GLY A 138 -27.72 -9.23 7.22
CA GLY A 138 -28.17 -10.25 6.26
C GLY A 138 -27.05 -11.18 5.84
N ILE A 139 -25.89 -10.61 5.46
CA ILE A 139 -24.71 -11.43 5.13
C ILE A 139 -24.28 -12.22 6.37
N PHE A 140 -24.30 -11.61 7.56
CA PHE A 140 -23.93 -12.30 8.78
C PHE A 140 -24.87 -13.46 9.11
N ALA A 141 -26.19 -13.28 8.98
CA ALA A 141 -27.16 -14.35 9.21
C ALA A 141 -26.98 -15.51 8.23
N PHE A 142 -26.74 -15.19 6.95
CA PHE A 142 -26.41 -16.18 5.92
C PHE A 142 -25.10 -16.92 6.24
N TYR A 143 -24.06 -16.17 6.63
CA TYR A 143 -22.77 -16.72 7.02
C TYR A 143 -22.90 -17.66 8.22
N ARG A 144 -23.63 -17.26 9.25
CA ARG A 144 -23.87 -18.07 10.46
C ARG A 144 -24.57 -19.39 10.11
N ARG A 145 -25.53 -19.37 9.18
CA ARG A 145 -26.28 -20.57 8.75
C ARG A 145 -25.44 -21.55 7.93
N PHE A 146 -24.59 -21.05 7.03
CA PHE A 146 -23.82 -21.87 6.08
C PHE A 146 -22.30 -21.80 6.30
N ARG A 147 -21.87 -21.52 7.52
CA ARG A 147 -20.46 -21.22 7.87
C ARG A 147 -19.46 -22.19 7.26
N GLY A 148 -19.62 -23.49 7.48
CA GLY A 148 -18.67 -24.50 6.99
C GLY A 148 -18.60 -24.53 5.46
N THR A 149 -19.75 -24.51 4.80
CA THR A 149 -19.86 -24.48 3.34
C THR A 149 -19.20 -23.22 2.77
N LEU A 150 -19.46 -22.04 3.34
CA LEU A 150 -18.90 -20.79 2.84
C LEU A 150 -17.38 -20.70 3.00
N LEU A 151 -16.84 -21.21 4.11
CA LEU A 151 -15.39 -21.30 4.30
C LEU A 151 -14.75 -22.24 3.27
N CYS A 152 -15.37 -23.40 3.02
CA CYS A 152 -14.89 -24.35 2.01
C CYS A 152 -14.96 -23.76 0.58
N THR A 153 -16.11 -23.19 0.21
CA THR A 153 -16.32 -22.53 -1.08
C THR A 153 -15.33 -21.37 -1.28
N PHE A 154 -15.03 -20.60 -0.24
CA PHE A 154 -14.04 -19.53 -0.32
C PHE A 154 -12.65 -20.06 -0.67
N VAL A 155 -12.18 -21.13 0.00
CA VAL A 155 -10.89 -21.75 -0.32
C VAL A 155 -10.86 -22.26 -1.76
N VAL A 156 -11.91 -22.96 -2.19
CA VAL A 156 -12.01 -23.46 -3.58
C VAL A 156 -11.99 -22.30 -4.58
N ALA A 157 -12.74 -21.23 -4.31
CA ALA A 157 -12.77 -20.05 -5.17
C ALA A 157 -11.40 -19.37 -5.29
N VAL A 158 -10.68 -19.21 -4.18
CA VAL A 158 -9.31 -18.65 -4.17
C VAL A 158 -8.39 -19.50 -5.04
N VAL A 159 -8.40 -20.83 -4.86
CA VAL A 159 -7.56 -21.74 -5.64
C VAL A 159 -7.90 -21.66 -7.13
N LEU A 160 -9.19 -21.69 -7.49
CA LEU A 160 -9.63 -21.63 -8.89
C LEU A 160 -9.24 -20.31 -9.55
N VAL A 161 -9.47 -19.16 -8.90
CA VAL A 161 -9.11 -17.85 -9.44
C VAL A 161 -7.59 -17.73 -9.61
N CYS A 162 -6.82 -18.16 -8.60
CA CYS A 162 -5.36 -18.11 -8.64
C CYS A 162 -4.77 -19.03 -9.70
N ALA A 163 -5.29 -20.26 -9.82
CA ALA A 163 -4.87 -21.23 -10.82
C ALA A 163 -5.23 -20.77 -12.24
N ALA A 164 -6.45 -20.25 -12.44
CA ALA A 164 -6.87 -19.70 -13.72
C ALA A 164 -5.98 -18.52 -14.14
N ASN A 165 -5.68 -17.58 -13.23
CA ASN A 165 -4.79 -16.47 -13.55
C ASN A 165 -3.34 -16.90 -13.78
N ALA A 166 -2.84 -17.90 -13.03
CA ALA A 166 -1.50 -18.44 -13.26
C ALA A 166 -1.37 -19.12 -14.63
N TRP A 167 -2.42 -19.84 -15.05
CA TRP A 167 -2.47 -20.55 -16.33
C TRP A 167 -2.64 -19.59 -17.51
N PHE A 168 -3.70 -18.78 -17.49
CA PHE A 168 -4.09 -17.90 -18.60
C PHE A 168 -3.38 -16.54 -18.61
N GLY A 169 -2.77 -16.12 -17.49
CA GLY A 169 -2.06 -14.85 -17.42
C GLY A 169 -2.95 -13.63 -17.63
N PHE A 170 -4.13 -13.60 -17.00
CA PHE A 170 -5.07 -12.47 -17.13
C PHE A 170 -4.50 -11.17 -16.58
N TYR A 171 -3.80 -11.25 -15.44
CA TYR A 171 -3.09 -10.15 -14.81
C TYR A 171 -1.91 -10.66 -13.99
N GLN A 172 -0.69 -10.43 -14.48
CA GLN A 172 0.58 -10.77 -13.82
C GLN A 172 1.49 -9.54 -13.85
N ARG A 173 2.05 -9.16 -12.70
CA ARG A 173 2.84 -7.92 -12.59
C ARG A 173 4.18 -8.06 -13.31
N GLY A 174 4.44 -7.12 -14.22
CA GLY A 174 5.64 -7.10 -15.05
C GLY A 174 5.48 -7.84 -16.37
N GLN A 175 4.27 -8.31 -16.70
CA GLN A 175 3.95 -8.92 -17.98
C GLN A 175 2.73 -8.25 -18.61
N VAL A 176 2.68 -8.26 -19.94
CA VAL A 176 1.46 -7.98 -20.70
C VAL A 176 0.50 -9.16 -20.51
N ALA A 177 -0.81 -8.89 -20.51
CA ALA A 177 -1.81 -9.94 -20.34
C ALA A 177 -1.73 -10.95 -21.50
N ARG A 178 -1.54 -12.23 -21.18
CA ARG A 178 -1.40 -13.31 -22.17
C ARG A 178 -2.73 -13.64 -22.85
N VAL A 179 -3.82 -13.60 -22.09
CA VAL A 179 -5.18 -13.80 -22.59
C VAL A 179 -6.03 -12.58 -22.26
N ILE A 180 -6.65 -12.00 -23.30
CA ILE A 180 -7.60 -10.91 -23.19
C ILE A 180 -9.01 -11.50 -23.29
N LEU A 181 -9.75 -11.46 -22.19
CA LEU A 181 -11.13 -11.90 -22.12
C LEU A 181 -12.06 -10.85 -22.77
N PRO A 182 -13.15 -11.30 -23.41
CA PRO A 182 -14.14 -10.39 -23.98
C PRO A 182 -14.76 -9.50 -22.90
N LEU A 183 -15.30 -8.34 -23.31
CA LEU A 183 -16.01 -7.40 -22.45
C LEU A 183 -15.17 -6.83 -21.28
N GLY A 184 -13.84 -6.91 -21.35
CA GLY A 184 -12.95 -6.36 -20.31
C GLY A 184 -12.92 -7.18 -19.02
N LEU A 185 -13.29 -8.47 -19.06
CA LEU A 185 -13.35 -9.33 -17.88
C LEU A 185 -11.99 -9.58 -17.19
N ASN A 186 -10.86 -9.25 -17.83
CA ASN A 186 -9.55 -9.18 -17.14
C ASN A 186 -9.58 -8.22 -15.95
N GLY A 187 -10.41 -7.16 -16.01
CA GLY A 187 -10.63 -6.25 -14.90
C GLY A 187 -11.24 -6.94 -13.67
N VAL A 188 -12.08 -7.96 -13.86
CA VAL A 188 -12.66 -8.75 -12.76
C VAL A 188 -11.58 -9.57 -12.08
N PHE A 189 -10.71 -10.24 -12.83
CA PHE A 189 -9.56 -10.96 -12.26
C PHE A 189 -8.60 -10.01 -11.54
N SER A 190 -8.30 -8.87 -12.16
CA SER A 190 -7.47 -7.82 -11.55
C SER A 190 -8.06 -7.37 -10.20
N TRP A 191 -9.37 -7.09 -10.15
CA TRP A 191 -10.06 -6.73 -8.92
C TRP A 191 -10.01 -7.84 -7.88
N LEU A 192 -10.40 -9.06 -8.25
CA LEU A 192 -10.44 -10.23 -7.34
C LEU A 192 -9.08 -10.46 -6.68
N LEU A 193 -8.01 -10.46 -7.47
CA LEU A 193 -6.64 -10.70 -7.01
C LEU A 193 -6.05 -9.51 -6.23
N MET A 194 -6.40 -8.27 -6.58
CA MET A 194 -5.87 -7.09 -5.88
C MET A 194 -6.50 -6.88 -4.51
N PHE A 195 -7.83 -6.96 -4.39
CA PHE A 195 -8.52 -6.74 -3.11
C PHE A 195 -9.93 -7.34 -3.01
N GLY A 196 -10.51 -7.88 -4.09
CA GLY A 196 -11.85 -8.47 -4.06
C GLY A 196 -11.94 -9.69 -3.16
N MET A 197 -11.03 -10.66 -3.32
CA MET A 197 -10.97 -11.84 -2.43
C MET A 197 -10.56 -11.45 -1.00
N ALA A 198 -9.62 -10.51 -0.85
CA ALA A 198 -9.26 -9.96 0.46
C ALA A 198 -10.45 -9.25 1.16
N SER A 199 -11.41 -8.70 0.40
CA SER A 199 -12.64 -8.14 0.96
C SER A 199 -13.53 -9.22 1.56
N VAL A 200 -13.57 -10.41 0.96
CA VAL A 200 -14.23 -11.59 1.54
C VAL A 200 -13.46 -12.07 2.78
N SER A 201 -12.12 -12.11 2.74
CA SER A 201 -11.28 -12.37 3.92
C SER A 201 -11.61 -11.41 5.07
N ALA A 202 -11.82 -10.12 4.77
CA ALA A 202 -12.21 -9.11 5.76
C ALA A 202 -13.59 -9.37 6.39
N LEU A 203 -14.55 -9.91 5.63
CA LEU A 203 -15.85 -10.32 6.16
C LEU A 203 -15.73 -11.56 7.05
N ILE A 204 -14.98 -12.59 6.60
CA ILE A 204 -14.71 -13.79 7.40
C ILE A 204 -14.06 -13.40 8.74
N LEU A 205 -13.04 -12.54 8.71
CA LEU A 205 -12.40 -12.02 9.91
C LEU A 205 -13.36 -11.24 10.82
N ARG A 206 -14.34 -10.50 10.28
CA ARG A 206 -15.33 -9.82 11.14
C ARG A 206 -16.33 -10.79 11.75
N PHE A 207 -16.79 -11.77 10.98
CA PHE A 207 -17.85 -12.70 11.40
C PHE A 207 -17.33 -13.78 12.34
N GLU A 208 -16.14 -14.33 12.09
CA GLU A 208 -15.48 -15.27 13.01
C GLU A 208 -15.08 -14.58 14.31
N PHE A 209 -14.77 -13.29 14.28
CA PHE A 209 -14.57 -12.51 15.50
C PHE A 209 -15.85 -12.48 16.35
N GLU A 210 -17.04 -12.58 15.77
CA GLU A 210 -18.28 -12.57 16.56
C GLU A 210 -18.78 -13.97 16.92
N LEU A 211 -18.58 -14.96 16.05
CA LEU A 211 -19.09 -16.32 16.24
C LEU A 211 -18.12 -17.23 16.98
N ASN A 212 -16.80 -17.10 16.76
CA ASN A 212 -15.83 -18.10 17.21
C ASN A 212 -14.48 -17.46 17.59
N ARG A 213 -14.50 -16.56 18.57
CA ARG A 213 -13.31 -15.83 19.05
C ARG A 213 -12.15 -16.73 19.50
N GLU A 214 -12.46 -17.91 20.02
CA GLU A 214 -11.42 -18.86 20.48
C GLU A 214 -10.67 -19.50 19.31
N ARG A 215 -11.36 -19.79 18.21
CA ARG A 215 -10.76 -20.36 16.99
C ARG A 215 -10.51 -19.32 15.90
N TYR A 216 -10.34 -18.06 16.31
CA TYR A 216 -10.10 -16.94 15.39
C TYR A 216 -8.85 -17.13 14.51
N TRP A 217 -7.88 -17.93 14.98
CA TRP A 217 -6.70 -18.31 14.23
C TRP A 217 -7.02 -18.98 12.88
N VAL A 218 -8.16 -19.66 12.75
CA VAL A 218 -8.62 -20.25 11.48
C VAL A 218 -8.89 -19.16 10.46
N ALA A 219 -9.63 -18.11 10.86
CA ALA A 219 -9.94 -16.98 10.01
C ALA A 219 -8.68 -16.23 9.57
N ILE A 220 -7.73 -16.05 10.50
CA ILE A 220 -6.42 -15.46 10.19
C ILE A 220 -5.67 -16.31 9.18
N SER A 221 -5.59 -17.62 9.38
CA SER A 221 -4.84 -18.52 8.50
C SER A 221 -5.44 -18.54 7.08
N LEU A 222 -6.77 -18.54 6.96
CA LEU A 222 -7.46 -18.45 5.68
C LEU A 222 -7.20 -17.12 4.96
N ALA A 223 -7.25 -16.01 5.70
CA ALA A 223 -6.94 -14.68 5.15
C ALA A 223 -5.48 -14.58 4.68
N MET A 224 -4.53 -15.16 5.43
CA MET A 224 -3.11 -15.17 5.04
C MET A 224 -2.84 -16.09 3.85
N LEU A 225 -3.50 -17.25 3.80
CA LEU A 225 -3.44 -18.16 2.65
C LEU A 225 -3.95 -17.47 1.38
N GLU A 226 -5.11 -16.80 1.45
CA GLU A 226 -5.64 -16.06 0.31
C GLU A 226 -4.67 -14.96 -0.13
N ALA A 227 -4.20 -14.12 0.80
CA ALA A 227 -3.26 -13.05 0.46
C ALA A 227 -1.97 -13.59 -0.20
N ALA A 228 -1.48 -14.75 0.25
CA ALA A 228 -0.31 -15.42 -0.32
C ALA A 228 -0.58 -15.95 -1.73
N LEU A 229 -1.64 -16.73 -1.93
CA LEU A 229 -2.00 -17.31 -3.23
C LEU A 229 -2.30 -16.24 -4.28
N SER A 230 -3.06 -15.21 -3.91
CA SER A 230 -3.33 -14.06 -4.79
C SER A 230 -2.03 -13.39 -5.24
N ASN A 231 -1.08 -13.16 -4.33
CA ASN A 231 0.21 -12.53 -4.67
C ASN A 231 1.14 -13.45 -5.48
N ILE A 232 1.14 -14.76 -5.20
CA ILE A 232 1.86 -15.75 -6.02
C ILE A 232 1.30 -15.74 -7.45
N SER A 233 -0.01 -15.78 -7.61
CA SER A 233 -0.66 -15.75 -8.93
C SER A 233 -0.38 -14.44 -9.68
N LEU A 234 -0.36 -13.30 -8.96
CA LEU A 234 -0.05 -11.98 -9.51
C LEU A 234 1.44 -11.74 -9.83
N TRP A 235 2.34 -12.64 -9.43
CA TRP A 235 3.80 -12.39 -9.45
C TRP A 235 4.21 -11.13 -8.66
N SER A 236 3.49 -10.90 -7.57
CA SER A 236 3.61 -9.72 -6.72
C SER A 236 4.25 -10.09 -5.38
N ARG A 237 5.28 -9.35 -4.98
CA ARG A 237 5.89 -9.46 -3.63
C ARG A 237 5.11 -8.66 -2.57
N GLY A 238 3.93 -8.17 -2.95
CA GLY A 238 3.10 -7.24 -2.19
C GLY A 238 2.17 -7.88 -1.16
N MET A 239 2.32 -9.17 -0.82
CA MET A 239 1.46 -9.83 0.17
C MET A 239 1.43 -9.07 1.50
N ILE A 240 2.56 -8.46 1.88
CA ILE A 240 2.69 -7.61 3.07
C ILE A 240 1.59 -6.54 3.16
N LEU A 241 1.13 -6.00 2.03
CA LEU A 241 0.13 -4.94 1.98
C LEU A 241 -1.25 -5.43 2.44
N ASN A 242 -1.86 -6.36 1.69
CA ASN A 242 -3.16 -6.91 2.04
C ASN A 242 -3.10 -7.66 3.39
N GLY A 243 -2.07 -8.49 3.59
CA GLY A 243 -1.92 -9.27 4.82
C GLY A 243 -1.82 -8.39 6.07
N SER A 244 -0.96 -7.36 6.06
CA SER A 244 -0.84 -6.45 7.21
C SER A 244 -2.10 -5.62 7.42
N SER A 245 -2.81 -5.25 6.35
CA SER A 245 -4.05 -4.47 6.48
C SER A 245 -5.18 -5.25 7.15
N LEU A 246 -5.34 -6.52 6.78
CA LEU A 246 -6.32 -7.42 7.39
C LEU A 246 -6.00 -7.65 8.88
N LEU A 247 -4.72 -7.88 9.20
CA LEU A 247 -4.28 -8.04 10.59
C LEU A 247 -4.40 -6.74 11.40
N TYR A 248 -4.08 -5.59 10.82
CA TYR A 248 -4.21 -4.31 11.51
C TYR A 248 -5.68 -4.02 11.82
N GLY A 249 -6.58 -4.28 10.87
CA GLY A 249 -8.02 -4.24 11.09
C GLY A 249 -8.49 -5.19 12.20
N ALA A 250 -7.98 -6.43 12.24
CA ALA A 250 -8.31 -7.40 13.28
C ALA A 250 -7.80 -6.94 14.67
N VAL A 251 -6.56 -6.45 14.75
CA VAL A 251 -5.99 -5.85 15.97
C VAL A 251 -6.85 -4.66 16.43
N ALA A 252 -7.31 -3.83 15.50
CA ALA A 252 -8.17 -2.70 15.79
C ALA A 252 -9.55 -3.11 16.34
N GLN A 253 -10.06 -4.29 15.96
CA GLN A 253 -11.28 -4.89 16.56
C GLN A 253 -11.00 -5.39 17.98
N PHE A 254 -9.97 -6.21 18.18
CA PHE A 254 -9.61 -6.74 19.50
C PHE A 254 -9.33 -5.63 20.51
N LYS A 255 -8.58 -4.59 20.12
CA LYS A 255 -8.27 -3.46 21.00
C LYS A 255 -9.52 -2.71 21.48
N ARG A 256 -10.61 -2.71 20.69
CA ARG A 256 -11.89 -2.06 21.05
C ARG A 256 -12.84 -2.97 21.84
N SER A 257 -12.64 -4.30 21.79
CA SER A 257 -13.45 -5.26 22.53
C SER A 257 -12.79 -5.75 23.82
N GLU A 258 -11.47 -5.75 23.89
CA GLU A 258 -10.69 -6.38 24.96
C GLU A 258 -9.53 -5.47 25.41
N MET A 259 -9.35 -5.35 26.73
CA MET A 259 -8.28 -4.52 27.30
C MET A 259 -6.88 -5.15 27.22
N ARG A 260 -6.80 -6.48 27.13
CA ARG A 260 -5.55 -7.24 27.18
C ARG A 260 -5.30 -7.94 25.84
N LEU A 261 -4.04 -7.97 25.43
CA LEU A 261 -3.58 -8.74 24.27
C LEU A 261 -3.61 -10.24 24.58
N ARG A 262 -4.24 -11.02 23.70
CA ARG A 262 -4.16 -12.49 23.70
C ARG A 262 -2.84 -12.93 23.06
N LEU A 263 -1.81 -13.11 23.90
CA LEU A 263 -0.45 -13.41 23.42
C LEU A 263 -0.39 -14.64 22.50
N GLY A 264 -1.06 -15.75 22.86
CA GLY A 264 -1.08 -16.95 22.01
C GLY A 264 -1.65 -16.70 20.62
N LEU A 265 -2.79 -15.99 20.52
CA LEU A 265 -3.38 -15.63 19.23
C LEU A 265 -2.48 -14.66 18.45
N ALA A 266 -1.86 -13.69 19.12
CA ALA A 266 -0.93 -12.75 18.51
C ALA A 266 0.32 -13.45 17.95
N SER A 267 0.86 -14.42 18.68
CA SER A 267 1.98 -15.26 18.23
C SER A 267 1.58 -16.10 17.02
N ILE A 268 0.40 -16.74 17.04
CA ILE A 268 -0.09 -17.50 15.88
C ILE A 268 -0.28 -16.57 14.67
N ALA A 269 -0.87 -15.38 14.86
CA ALA A 269 -1.05 -14.41 13.79
C ALA A 269 0.29 -13.98 13.17
N LEU A 270 1.30 -13.74 14.02
CA LEU A 270 2.64 -13.39 13.57
C LEU A 270 3.30 -14.54 12.80
N VAL A 271 3.26 -15.76 13.33
CA VAL A 271 3.82 -16.95 12.68
C VAL A 271 3.13 -17.22 11.34
N ALA A 272 1.80 -17.14 11.29
CA ALA A 272 1.05 -17.30 10.05
C ALA A 272 1.43 -16.22 9.04
N PHE A 273 1.44 -14.95 9.45
CA PHE A 273 1.83 -13.84 8.57
C PHE A 273 3.24 -14.02 7.99
N VAL A 274 4.24 -14.26 8.84
CA VAL A 274 5.64 -14.42 8.43
C VAL A 274 5.80 -15.66 7.56
N GLY A 275 5.24 -16.80 7.96
CA GLY A 275 5.33 -18.05 7.22
C GLY A 275 4.76 -17.93 5.81
N PHE A 276 3.53 -17.42 5.68
CA PHE A 276 2.91 -17.20 4.36
C PHE A 276 3.62 -16.11 3.56
N PHE A 277 4.12 -15.05 4.18
CA PHE A 277 4.89 -14.00 3.50
C PHE A 277 6.18 -14.54 2.90
N VAL A 278 6.95 -15.33 3.66
CA VAL A 278 8.18 -15.97 3.18
C VAL A 278 7.86 -16.91 2.01
N VAL A 279 6.87 -17.78 2.15
CA VAL A 279 6.44 -18.68 1.06
C VAL A 279 6.04 -17.89 -0.18
N SER A 280 5.27 -16.82 -0.03
CA SER A 280 4.84 -15.96 -1.14
C SER A 280 6.02 -15.29 -1.84
N VAL A 281 6.92 -14.65 -1.10
CA VAL A 281 8.08 -13.95 -1.67
C VAL A 281 9.04 -14.91 -2.37
N VAL A 282 9.34 -16.06 -1.76
CA VAL A 282 10.22 -17.08 -2.35
C VAL A 282 9.60 -17.63 -3.64
N SER A 283 8.32 -17.97 -3.62
CA SER A 283 7.61 -18.49 -4.81
C SER A 283 7.58 -17.45 -5.93
N VAL A 284 7.30 -16.18 -5.62
CA VAL A 284 7.26 -15.10 -6.62
C VAL A 284 8.65 -14.81 -7.18
N ASN A 285 9.69 -14.80 -6.34
CA ASN A 285 11.07 -14.64 -6.81
C ASN A 285 11.46 -15.78 -7.77
N TRP A 286 11.11 -17.03 -7.44
CA TRP A 286 11.37 -18.18 -8.30
C TRP A 286 10.62 -18.07 -9.64
N LEU A 287 9.33 -17.72 -9.62
CA LEU A 287 8.53 -17.52 -10.84
C LEU A 287 9.11 -16.42 -11.74
N ARG A 288 9.47 -15.27 -11.15
CA ARG A 288 10.05 -14.13 -11.87
C ARG A 288 11.44 -14.45 -12.40
N ALA A 289 12.26 -15.19 -11.65
CA ALA A 289 13.60 -15.59 -12.07
C ALA A 289 13.53 -16.42 -13.36
N ASN A 290 12.67 -17.45 -13.38
CA ASN A 290 12.51 -18.33 -14.54
C ASN A 290 11.91 -17.62 -15.75
N ALA A 291 11.03 -16.63 -15.53
CA ALA A 291 10.36 -15.92 -16.61
C ALA A 291 11.20 -14.77 -17.19
N PHE A 292 11.87 -14.00 -16.34
CA PHE A 292 12.55 -12.75 -16.76
C PHE A 292 14.02 -12.98 -17.13
N TYR A 293 14.63 -14.05 -16.64
CA TYR A 293 16.03 -14.38 -16.91
C TYR A 293 16.16 -15.70 -17.66
N SER A 294 15.16 -16.03 -18.49
CA SER A 294 15.28 -17.18 -19.39
C SER A 294 16.48 -16.99 -20.33
N GLY A 295 17.39 -17.96 -20.37
CA GLY A 295 18.62 -17.90 -21.17
C GLY A 295 19.87 -17.35 -20.46
N TYR A 296 19.75 -16.83 -19.23
CA TYR A 296 20.91 -16.46 -18.39
C TYR A 296 21.49 -17.68 -17.68
N SER A 297 22.78 -17.63 -17.34
CA SER A 297 23.43 -18.68 -16.55
C SER A 297 22.85 -18.76 -15.14
N GLN A 298 22.92 -19.94 -14.51
CA GLN A 298 22.44 -20.14 -13.13
C GLN A 298 23.14 -19.20 -12.12
N ALA A 299 24.39 -18.81 -12.40
CA ALA A 299 25.13 -17.86 -11.58
C ALA A 299 24.55 -16.44 -11.69
N GLU A 300 24.23 -15.98 -12.91
CA GLU A 300 23.60 -14.68 -13.16
C GLU A 300 22.19 -14.60 -12.58
N VAL A 301 21.41 -15.67 -12.74
CA VAL A 301 20.08 -15.79 -12.11
C VAL A 301 20.20 -15.73 -10.59
N GLY A 302 21.17 -16.43 -10.00
CA GLY A 302 21.44 -16.41 -8.57
C GLY A 302 21.78 -15.01 -8.06
N GLN A 303 22.67 -14.29 -8.75
CA GLN A 303 23.03 -12.90 -8.40
C GLN A 303 21.85 -11.95 -8.53
N ALA A 304 21.09 -12.03 -9.61
CA ALA A 304 19.91 -11.19 -9.83
C ALA A 304 18.84 -11.43 -8.75
N VAL A 305 18.64 -12.67 -8.30
CA VAL A 305 17.71 -12.98 -7.20
C VAL A 305 18.19 -12.38 -5.87
N VAL A 306 19.49 -12.46 -5.56
CA VAL A 306 20.06 -11.87 -4.35
C VAL A 306 19.91 -10.36 -4.35
N GLU A 307 20.28 -9.69 -5.45
CA GLU A 307 20.16 -8.24 -5.62
C GLU A 307 18.69 -7.79 -5.55
N GLN A 308 17.80 -8.45 -6.29
CA GLN A 308 16.38 -8.11 -6.25
C GLN A 308 15.74 -8.34 -4.88
N THR A 309 16.34 -9.15 -4.02
CA THR A 309 15.87 -9.43 -2.66
C THR A 309 16.43 -8.43 -1.65
N SER A 310 17.70 -8.02 -1.79
CA SER A 310 18.33 -7.04 -0.88
C SER A 310 17.69 -5.65 -0.98
N ILE A 311 17.27 -5.27 -2.19
CA ILE A 311 16.61 -3.98 -2.50
C ILE A 311 15.17 -3.91 -1.95
N LEU A 312 14.55 -5.05 -1.58
CA LEU A 312 13.12 -5.11 -1.21
C LEU A 312 12.74 -4.31 0.03
N PHE A 313 13.63 -4.23 1.02
CA PHE A 313 13.26 -3.71 2.33
C PHE A 313 13.13 -2.17 2.34
N LEU A 314 14.02 -1.49 1.61
CA LEU A 314 14.13 -0.03 1.64
C LEU A 314 13.80 0.60 0.29
N ASP A 315 14.51 0.20 -0.76
CA ASP A 315 14.47 0.93 -2.04
C ASP A 315 13.23 0.63 -2.87
N ARG A 316 12.54 -0.48 -2.58
CA ARG A 316 11.33 -0.88 -3.32
C ARG A 316 10.13 0.06 -3.07
N TRP A 317 10.15 0.82 -1.98
CA TRP A 317 9.08 1.77 -1.66
C TRP A 317 9.25 3.04 -2.47
N VAL A 318 8.24 3.44 -3.25
CA VAL A 318 8.28 4.72 -3.98
C VAL A 318 8.41 5.88 -3.00
N GLY A 319 9.31 6.82 -3.28
CA GLY A 319 9.84 7.69 -2.24
C GLY A 319 10.55 8.95 -2.71
N ILE A 320 11.57 9.36 -1.95
CA ILE A 320 12.30 10.61 -2.13
C ILE A 320 12.98 10.73 -3.50
N GLU A 321 13.35 9.62 -4.14
CA GLU A 321 14.02 9.62 -5.44
C GLU A 321 13.18 10.29 -6.53
N GLY A 322 11.86 10.11 -6.47
CA GLY A 322 10.92 10.79 -7.35
C GLY A 322 11.05 12.30 -7.23
N VAL A 323 11.08 12.82 -5.99
CA VAL A 323 11.20 14.26 -5.75
C VAL A 323 12.59 14.77 -6.16
N MET A 324 13.64 14.03 -5.85
CA MET A 324 15.01 14.36 -6.28
C MET A 324 15.11 14.46 -7.80
N SER A 325 14.54 13.51 -8.54
CA SER A 325 14.55 13.52 -10.00
C SER A 325 13.82 14.73 -10.61
N VAL A 326 12.71 15.16 -10.01
CA VAL A 326 11.99 16.37 -10.46
C VAL A 326 12.77 17.63 -10.10
N VAL A 327 13.36 17.69 -8.91
CA VAL A 327 14.15 18.84 -8.45
C VAL A 327 15.41 19.04 -9.30
N GLY A 328 16.07 17.95 -9.70
CA GLY A 328 17.25 17.96 -10.58
C GLY A 328 16.93 18.11 -12.06
N SER A 329 15.66 18.12 -12.46
CA SER A 329 15.26 18.21 -13.87
C SER A 329 14.98 19.65 -14.30
N ASN A 330 15.36 19.96 -15.53
CA ASN A 330 14.99 21.21 -16.21
C ASN A 330 13.57 21.16 -16.81
N LYS A 331 12.90 19.99 -16.79
CA LYS A 331 11.60 19.76 -17.42
C LYS A 331 10.42 19.97 -16.46
N THR A 332 10.42 21.06 -15.69
CA THR A 332 9.28 21.44 -14.84
C THR A 332 8.35 22.42 -15.55
N GLY A 333 7.05 22.38 -15.26
CA GLY A 333 6.07 23.32 -15.79
C GLY A 333 4.69 22.70 -15.97
N TRP A 334 3.70 23.55 -16.24
CA TRP A 334 2.32 23.12 -16.48
C TRP A 334 2.18 22.23 -17.72
N ASP A 335 2.97 22.48 -18.76
CA ASP A 335 2.98 21.64 -19.97
C ASP A 335 3.47 20.23 -19.66
N THR A 336 4.56 20.10 -18.90
CA THR A 336 5.05 18.79 -18.43
C THR A 336 3.98 18.08 -17.62
N PHE A 337 3.32 18.79 -16.70
CA PHE A 337 2.25 18.21 -15.87
C PHE A 337 1.07 17.74 -16.73
N ALA A 338 0.63 18.54 -17.71
CA ALA A 338 -0.46 18.19 -18.61
C ALA A 338 -0.13 16.97 -19.48
N GLN A 339 1.09 16.89 -20.01
CA GLN A 339 1.56 15.74 -20.79
C GLN A 339 1.62 14.47 -19.93
N ALA A 340 2.16 14.57 -18.72
CA ALA A 340 2.22 13.46 -17.77
C ALA A 340 0.81 12.99 -17.34
N LEU A 341 -0.11 13.94 -17.12
CA LEU A 341 -1.51 13.62 -16.82
C LEU A 341 -2.21 12.95 -18.01
N GLY A 342 -1.86 13.37 -19.22
CA GLY A 342 -2.35 12.82 -20.48
C GLY A 342 -1.82 11.43 -20.84
N GLU A 343 -0.84 10.90 -20.11
CA GLU A 343 -0.24 9.59 -20.38
C GLU A 343 -1.30 8.48 -20.48
N ARG A 344 -1.09 7.57 -21.44
CA ARG A 344 -1.91 6.36 -21.65
C ARG A 344 -1.01 5.14 -21.62
N PHE A 345 -1.61 3.99 -21.29
CA PHE A 345 -0.92 2.71 -21.31
C PHE A 345 -0.47 2.39 -22.73
N ASP A 346 0.82 2.16 -22.90
CA ASP A 346 1.46 1.75 -24.16
C ASP A 346 2.50 0.69 -23.80
N THR A 347 2.37 -0.48 -24.41
CA THR A 347 3.26 -1.63 -24.22
C THR A 347 4.59 -1.49 -24.93
N SER A 348 4.67 -0.60 -25.93
CA SER A 348 5.84 -0.44 -26.80
C SER A 348 6.74 0.74 -26.42
N ALA A 349 6.41 1.41 -25.30
CA ALA A 349 7.08 2.63 -24.89
C ALA A 349 7.36 2.66 -23.39
N ASN A 350 8.48 3.27 -23.03
CA ASN A 350 8.77 3.61 -21.64
C ASN A 350 7.81 4.70 -21.13
N SER A 351 7.55 4.70 -19.83
CA SER A 351 6.66 5.67 -19.20
C SER A 351 7.14 7.11 -19.42
N PHE A 352 6.24 8.08 -19.29
CA PHE A 352 6.56 9.50 -19.34
C PHE A 352 7.65 9.85 -18.33
N TYR A 353 7.55 9.29 -17.12
CA TYR A 353 8.54 9.52 -16.06
C TYR A 353 9.92 8.95 -16.45
N ASP A 354 9.95 7.69 -16.92
CA ASP A 354 11.17 7.02 -17.38
C ASP A 354 11.87 7.75 -18.54
N ARG A 355 11.11 8.43 -19.41
CA ARG A 355 11.67 9.15 -20.56
C ARG A 355 12.16 10.57 -20.24
N ASN A 356 11.65 11.19 -19.17
CA ASN A 356 11.84 12.62 -18.94
C ASN A 356 12.59 12.98 -17.67
N PHE A 357 12.62 12.10 -16.66
CA PHE A 357 13.14 12.45 -15.34
C PHE A 357 14.25 11.53 -14.84
N VAL A 358 14.34 10.30 -15.34
CA VAL A 358 15.32 9.31 -14.86
C VAL A 358 16.01 8.62 -16.02
N GLU A 359 17.18 8.06 -15.75
CA GLU A 359 17.79 7.08 -16.63
C GLU A 359 17.13 5.73 -16.36
N SER A 360 16.20 5.34 -17.24
CA SER A 360 15.44 4.12 -17.04
C SER A 360 16.30 2.88 -17.24
N ALA A 361 16.25 1.96 -16.26
CA ALA A 361 16.82 0.63 -16.41
C ALA A 361 15.97 -0.29 -17.32
N TYR A 362 14.80 0.20 -17.77
CA TYR A 362 13.86 -0.57 -18.56
C TYR A 362 13.91 -0.14 -20.03
N ASP A 363 13.75 -1.12 -20.91
CA ASP A 363 13.62 -0.91 -22.34
C ASP A 363 12.39 -1.67 -22.84
N ASN A 364 11.22 -1.06 -22.66
CA ASN A 364 9.94 -1.62 -23.15
C ASN A 364 9.77 -1.43 -24.67
N THR A 365 10.76 -0.86 -25.38
CA THR A 365 10.72 -0.76 -26.85
C THR A 365 11.17 -2.04 -27.52
N ARG A 366 11.88 -2.91 -26.78
CA ARG A 366 12.20 -4.27 -27.24
C ARG A 366 10.94 -5.10 -27.25
N ASP A 367 10.64 -5.66 -28.42
CA ASP A 367 9.50 -6.54 -28.63
C ASP A 367 9.58 -7.70 -27.61
N GLY A 368 8.63 -7.73 -26.67
CA GLY A 368 8.64 -8.68 -25.57
C GLY A 368 7.40 -8.59 -24.69
N ASP A 369 7.04 -9.71 -24.06
CA ASP A 369 5.87 -9.83 -23.18
C ASP A 369 6.06 -9.11 -21.82
N LEU A 370 7.16 -8.38 -21.63
CA LEU A 370 7.54 -7.73 -20.38
C LEU A 370 7.25 -6.22 -20.44
N HIS A 371 6.68 -5.69 -19.36
CA HIS A 371 6.43 -4.25 -19.23
C HIS A 371 6.75 -3.78 -17.82
N PHE A 372 7.78 -2.95 -17.69
CA PHE A 372 8.21 -2.40 -16.41
C PHE A 372 8.17 -0.87 -16.40
N VAL A 373 7.89 -0.30 -15.23
CA VAL A 373 7.78 1.15 -15.07
C VAL A 373 8.43 1.60 -13.77
N SER A 374 9.12 2.73 -13.84
CA SER A 374 9.51 3.49 -12.65
C SER A 374 8.35 4.40 -12.23
N LEU A 375 8.23 4.65 -10.93
CA LEU A 375 7.12 5.46 -10.40
C LEU A 375 7.68 6.67 -9.64
N PRO A 376 7.23 7.89 -9.95
CA PRO A 376 7.66 9.09 -9.22
C PRO A 376 6.98 9.20 -7.85
N GLY A 377 5.78 8.64 -7.69
CA GLY A 377 4.91 8.86 -6.54
C GLY A 377 4.16 10.19 -6.62
N PHE A 378 3.05 10.29 -5.88
CA PHE A 378 2.16 11.46 -6.03
C PHE A 378 2.80 12.79 -5.63
N ILE A 379 3.71 12.82 -4.64
CA ILE A 379 4.37 14.07 -4.22
C ILE A 379 5.23 14.63 -5.34
N ALA A 380 6.07 13.80 -5.96
CA ALA A 380 6.89 14.21 -7.08
C ALA A 380 6.03 14.59 -8.30
N PHE A 381 5.03 13.78 -8.64
CA PHE A 381 4.11 14.05 -9.74
C PHE A 381 3.38 15.39 -9.58
N LEU A 382 2.84 15.67 -8.39
CA LEU A 382 2.15 16.94 -8.11
C LEU A 382 3.12 18.13 -8.04
N PHE A 383 4.43 17.89 -7.98
CA PHE A 383 5.44 18.93 -8.06
C PHE A 383 6.02 19.15 -9.47
N TYR A 384 5.55 18.43 -10.51
CA TYR A 384 5.98 18.69 -11.89
C TYR A 384 5.80 20.17 -12.33
N PRO A 385 4.76 20.91 -11.91
CA PRO A 385 4.66 22.34 -12.19
C PRO A 385 5.71 23.22 -11.50
N GLY A 386 6.45 22.71 -10.51
CA GLY A 386 7.41 23.48 -9.71
C GLY A 386 6.80 24.42 -8.66
N SER A 387 5.48 24.32 -8.40
CA SER A 387 4.75 25.21 -7.50
C SER A 387 4.43 24.56 -6.16
N TYR A 388 4.98 25.12 -5.07
CA TYR A 388 4.67 24.70 -3.69
C TYR A 388 3.20 24.91 -3.32
N LEU A 389 2.57 25.99 -3.78
CA LEU A 389 1.16 26.27 -3.50
C LEU A 389 0.27 25.20 -4.13
N PHE A 390 0.52 24.87 -5.40
CA PHE A 390 -0.23 23.81 -6.08
C PHE A 390 -0.02 22.47 -5.39
N LEU A 391 1.23 22.11 -5.07
CA LEU A 391 1.55 20.88 -4.35
C LEU A 391 0.78 20.80 -3.03
N PHE A 392 0.83 21.85 -2.21
CA PHE A 392 0.14 21.90 -0.92
C PHE A 392 -1.36 21.67 -1.07
N CYS A 393 -2.02 22.45 -1.95
CA CYS A 393 -3.45 22.36 -2.17
C CYS A 393 -3.87 21.00 -2.75
N ALA A 394 -3.11 20.46 -3.70
CA ALA A 394 -3.40 19.16 -4.31
C ALA A 394 -3.22 18.01 -3.31
N VAL A 395 -2.13 17.99 -2.53
CA VAL A 395 -1.89 16.96 -1.50
C VAL A 395 -2.96 17.02 -0.40
N LEU A 396 -3.37 18.23 -0.01
CA LEU A 396 -4.48 18.41 0.93
C LEU A 396 -5.78 17.84 0.36
N ALA A 397 -6.10 18.13 -0.90
CA ALA A 397 -7.29 17.59 -1.57
C ALA A 397 -7.26 16.06 -1.68
N PHE A 398 -6.12 15.47 -2.03
CA PHE A 398 -5.92 14.02 -2.06
C PHE A 398 -6.16 13.39 -0.67
N SER A 399 -5.65 14.03 0.38
CA SER A 399 -5.83 13.57 1.77
C SER A 399 -7.30 13.61 2.20
N MET A 400 -8.03 14.68 1.85
CA MET A 400 -9.47 14.80 2.13
C MET A 400 -10.30 13.80 1.32
N LEU A 401 -9.95 13.56 0.06
CA LEU A 401 -10.61 12.56 -0.78
C LEU A 401 -10.45 11.15 -0.19
N ALA A 402 -9.25 10.77 0.22
CA ALA A 402 -9.00 9.46 0.82
C ALA A 402 -9.79 9.26 2.12
N ALA A 403 -9.85 10.29 2.96
CA ALA A 403 -10.69 10.28 4.15
C ALA A 403 -12.19 10.13 3.82
N GLY A 404 -12.66 10.80 2.77
CA GLY A 404 -14.03 10.66 2.27
C GLY A 404 -14.35 9.25 1.78
N ILE A 405 -13.43 8.61 1.05
CA ILE A 405 -13.55 7.22 0.61
C ILE A 405 -13.63 6.29 1.83
N GLU A 406 -12.74 6.44 2.81
CA GLU A 406 -12.75 5.60 4.01
C GLU A 406 -14.04 5.78 4.85
N TYR A 407 -14.55 7.00 4.95
CA TYR A 407 -15.85 7.25 5.57
C TYR A 407 -17.00 6.54 4.83
N LEU A 408 -17.03 6.62 3.50
CA LEU A 408 -18.01 5.94 2.67
C LEU A 408 -17.94 4.42 2.85
N VAL A 409 -16.72 3.85 2.82
CA VAL A 409 -16.47 2.43 3.09
C VAL A 409 -16.92 2.06 4.49
N TYR A 410 -16.68 2.88 5.51
CA TYR A 410 -17.14 2.59 6.86
C TYR A 410 -18.67 2.55 6.96
N ARG A 411 -19.35 3.50 6.32
CA ARG A 411 -20.81 3.64 6.40
C ARG A 411 -21.54 2.56 5.59
N LEU A 412 -21.09 2.29 4.37
CA LEU A 412 -21.72 1.31 3.48
C LEU A 412 -21.15 -0.11 3.69
N GLY A 413 -19.92 -0.23 4.20
CA GLY A 413 -19.17 -1.46 4.52
C GLY A 413 -19.60 -2.18 5.79
N GLY A 414 -20.81 -1.92 6.30
CA GLY A 414 -21.34 -2.57 7.50
C GLY A 414 -20.54 -2.28 8.78
N GLN A 415 -19.83 -1.15 8.83
CA GLN A 415 -18.94 -0.76 9.94
C GLN A 415 -17.83 -1.78 10.24
N ASN A 416 -17.44 -2.57 9.24
CA ASN A 416 -16.37 -3.55 9.38
C ASN A 416 -14.99 -2.87 9.35
N LEU A 417 -14.34 -2.79 10.51
CA LEU A 417 -13.00 -2.20 10.65
C LEU A 417 -11.91 -2.93 9.83
N VAL A 418 -12.03 -4.25 9.64
CA VAL A 418 -11.06 -5.01 8.83
C VAL A 418 -11.19 -4.62 7.36
N PHE A 419 -12.43 -4.49 6.89
CA PHE A 419 -12.70 -4.06 5.52
C PHE A 419 -12.26 -2.61 5.29
N CYS A 420 -12.47 -1.72 6.26
CA CYS A 420 -11.97 -0.35 6.18
C CYS A 420 -10.44 -0.31 6.10
N ALA A 421 -9.74 -1.08 6.94
CA ALA A 421 -8.28 -1.15 6.91
C ALA A 421 -7.75 -1.63 5.56
N LEU A 422 -8.36 -2.66 4.97
CA LEU A 422 -8.02 -3.14 3.63
C LEU A 422 -8.17 -2.04 2.58
N ILE A 423 -9.33 -1.39 2.49
CA ILE A 423 -9.57 -0.38 1.46
C ILE A 423 -8.68 0.86 1.67
N ALA A 424 -8.49 1.29 2.92
CA ALA A 424 -7.60 2.39 3.24
C ALA A 424 -6.15 2.12 2.79
N GLN A 425 -5.68 0.88 2.97
CA GLN A 425 -4.37 0.45 2.48
C GLN A 425 -4.32 0.52 0.94
N VAL A 426 -5.33 0.02 0.24
CA VAL A 426 -5.38 0.06 -1.24
C VAL A 426 -5.31 1.50 -1.75
N VAL A 427 -6.04 2.42 -1.12
CA VAL A 427 -6.00 3.86 -1.45
C VAL A 427 -4.62 4.46 -1.18
N ALA A 428 -4.05 4.22 0.01
CA ALA A 428 -2.73 4.74 0.38
C ALA A 428 -1.63 4.22 -0.57
N PHE A 429 -1.69 2.94 -0.96
CA PHE A 429 -0.74 2.36 -1.90
C PHE A 429 -0.89 2.92 -3.32
N ARG A 430 -2.12 3.23 -3.76
CA ARG A 430 -2.33 3.93 -5.04
C ARG A 430 -1.68 5.32 -5.03
N TYR A 431 -1.79 6.05 -3.92
CA TYR A 431 -1.18 7.37 -3.81
C TYR A 431 0.34 7.29 -3.85
N THR A 432 0.95 6.39 -3.07
CA THR A 432 2.41 6.26 -3.06
C THR A 432 2.94 5.75 -4.40
N SER A 433 2.16 4.94 -5.13
CA SER A 433 2.50 4.41 -6.46
C SER A 433 1.94 5.26 -7.62
N PHE A 434 1.53 6.51 -7.36
CA PHE A 434 0.94 7.38 -8.38
C PHE A 434 1.98 7.92 -9.36
N GLY A 435 1.52 8.35 -10.53
CA GLY A 435 2.33 9.04 -11.55
C GLY A 435 2.61 8.26 -12.82
N TYR A 436 2.15 7.00 -12.90
CA TYR A 436 2.02 6.25 -14.14
C TYR A 436 0.55 6.09 -14.52
N VAL A 437 0.21 6.46 -15.77
CA VAL A 437 -1.15 6.50 -16.32
C VAL A 437 -2.17 7.07 -15.31
N PRO A 438 -1.94 8.29 -14.81
CA PRO A 438 -2.66 8.84 -13.66
C PRO A 438 -4.17 8.93 -13.89
N MET A 439 -4.59 9.23 -15.13
CA MET A 439 -6.01 9.33 -15.49
C MET A 439 -6.75 8.00 -15.41
N GLN A 440 -6.09 6.85 -15.42
CA GLN A 440 -6.76 5.55 -15.23
C GLN A 440 -7.05 5.22 -13.76
N SER A 441 -6.71 6.11 -12.81
CA SER A 441 -7.01 5.89 -11.39
C SER A 441 -8.50 5.70 -11.09
N TYR A 442 -9.40 6.23 -11.94
CA TYR A 442 -10.84 6.01 -11.78
C TYR A 442 -11.22 4.52 -11.86
N LEU A 443 -10.45 3.67 -12.54
CA LEU A 443 -10.70 2.23 -12.60
C LEU A 443 -10.57 1.60 -11.21
N LEU A 444 -9.54 1.97 -10.46
CA LEU A 444 -9.34 1.48 -9.10
C LEU A 444 -10.41 2.02 -8.15
N PHE A 445 -10.63 3.33 -8.15
CA PHE A 445 -11.63 3.95 -7.27
C PHE A 445 -13.07 3.50 -7.61
N GLY A 446 -13.38 3.33 -8.89
CA GLY A 446 -14.62 2.74 -9.37
C GLY A 446 -14.78 1.29 -8.92
N SER A 447 -13.70 0.48 -8.96
CA SER A 447 -13.71 -0.90 -8.46
C SER A 447 -13.92 -0.95 -6.93
N ILE A 448 -13.33 -0.01 -6.17
CA ILE A 448 -13.57 0.11 -4.73
C ILE A 448 -15.04 0.42 -4.47
N LEU A 449 -15.62 1.39 -5.18
CA LEU A 449 -17.03 1.75 -5.04
C LEU A 449 -17.94 0.57 -5.39
N LEU A 450 -17.68 -0.10 -6.51
CA LEU A 450 -18.45 -1.27 -6.94
C LEU A 450 -18.38 -2.40 -5.92
N ASN A 451 -17.18 -2.69 -5.39
CA ASN A 451 -17.00 -3.69 -4.33
C ASN A 451 -17.84 -3.38 -3.09
N VAL A 452 -17.82 -2.12 -2.62
CA VAL A 452 -18.64 -1.68 -1.49
C VAL A 452 -20.13 -1.81 -1.79
N LEU A 453 -20.57 -1.43 -3.00
CA LEU A 453 -21.97 -1.54 -3.41
C LEU A 453 -22.42 -2.99 -3.53
N ILE A 454 -21.61 -3.88 -4.09
CA ILE A 454 -21.89 -5.33 -4.17
C ILE A 454 -22.17 -5.88 -2.77
N LEU A 455 -21.29 -5.58 -1.80
CA LEU A 455 -21.49 -6.04 -0.41
C LEU A 455 -22.73 -5.40 0.23
N TYR A 456 -22.94 -4.10 0.03
CA TYR A 456 -24.09 -3.39 0.57
C TYR A 456 -25.42 -3.96 0.05
N PHE A 457 -25.56 -4.15 -1.26
CA PHE A 457 -26.78 -4.70 -1.86
C PHE A 457 -26.95 -6.19 -1.55
N SER A 458 -25.87 -6.97 -1.51
CA SER A 458 -25.92 -8.38 -1.09
C SER A 458 -26.46 -8.52 0.34
N ASP A 459 -26.05 -7.63 1.24
CA ASP A 459 -26.58 -7.59 2.60
C ASP A 459 -28.08 -7.30 2.63
N ARG A 460 -28.53 -6.29 1.87
CA ARG A 460 -29.96 -5.93 1.80
C ARG A 460 -30.80 -7.06 1.24
N LEU A 461 -30.33 -7.73 0.20
CA LEU A 461 -30.99 -8.88 -0.40
C LEU A 461 -31.09 -10.04 0.61
N LEU A 462 -29.98 -10.39 1.27
CA LEU A 462 -29.95 -11.51 2.20
C LEU A 462 -30.77 -11.26 3.46
N ARG A 463 -30.93 -10.01 3.93
CA ARG A 463 -31.84 -9.67 5.05
C ARG A 463 -33.29 -10.07 4.77
N PHE A 464 -33.72 -10.09 3.50
CA PHE A 464 -35.07 -10.50 3.13
C PHE A 464 -35.27 -12.01 3.37
N PHE A 465 -34.27 -12.82 3.02
CA PHE A 465 -34.33 -14.28 3.12
C PHE A 465 -33.93 -14.84 4.49
N TYR A 466 -33.02 -14.15 5.18
CA TYR A 466 -32.48 -14.57 6.46
C TYR A 466 -32.73 -13.46 7.47
N ARG A 467 -33.84 -13.57 8.22
CA ARG A 467 -34.10 -12.67 9.34
C ARG A 467 -32.98 -12.84 10.38
N PRO A 468 -32.40 -11.74 10.90
CA PRO A 468 -31.24 -11.77 11.79
C PRO A 468 -31.47 -12.52 13.11
#